data_AF-A0A6L3YVV1-F1
#
_entry.id   AF-A0A6L3YVV1-F1
#
_cell.length_a   1.000
_cell.length_b   1.000
_cell.length_c   1.000
_cell.angle_alpha   90.00
_cell.angle_beta   90.00
_cell.angle_gamma   90.00
#
_symmetry.space_group_name_H-M   'P 1'
#
loop_
_entity.id
_entity.type
_entity.pdbx_description
1 polymer ?
#
loop_
_entity_poly.entity_id
_entity_poly.type
_entity_poly.pdbx_seq_one_letter_code
_entity_poly.pdbx_strand_id
1 'polypeptide(L)' 'MKTFQVALPEAYALKFARREVHRDADRLGARLPHRMARKSGIDFCVFSFPTEKCMSAFMRRHGGKPFGDGIWQKTVVS' A
#
# COMPACT_ATOMS: atom_id res chain seq x y z
N MET A 1 -14.45 -11.62 1.95
CA MET A 1 -14.47 -10.16 1.66
C MET A 1 -13.35 -9.84 0.70
N LYS A 2 -13.64 -9.23 -0.46
CA LYS A 2 -12.61 -8.77 -1.41
C LYS A 2 -11.94 -7.52 -0.83
N THR A 3 -10.61 -7.51 -0.78
CA THR A 3 -9.82 -6.34 -0.36
C THR A 3 -9.17 -5.70 -1.58
N PHE A 4 -9.10 -4.37 -1.60
CA PHE A 4 -8.49 -3.59 -2.67
C PHE A 4 -7.11 -3.14 -2.24
N GLN A 5 -6.08 -3.56 -2.95
CA GLN A 5 -4.70 -3.39 -2.49
C GLN A 5 -3.94 -2.43 -3.39
N VAL A 6 -3.09 -1.61 -2.80
CA VAL A 6 -2.18 -0.68 -3.50
C VAL A 6 -0.76 -0.87 -3.00
N ALA A 7 0.20 -0.86 -3.91
CA ALA A 7 1.62 -0.88 -3.62
C ALA A 7 2.21 0.53 -3.82
N LEU A 8 2.88 1.04 -2.79
CA LEU A 8 3.64 2.29 -2.80
C LEU A 8 5.12 1.97 -2.62
N PRO A 9 6.04 2.55 -3.42
CA PRO A 9 7.47 2.37 -3.18
C PRO A 9 7.84 2.74 -1.74
N GLU A 10 8.61 1.89 -1.07
CA GLU A 10 8.99 2.08 0.34
C GLU A 10 9.71 3.41 0.52
N ALA A 11 10.63 3.76 -0.40
CA ALA A 11 11.31 5.05 -0.37
C ALA A 11 10.35 6.25 -0.36
N TYR A 12 9.21 6.17 -1.06
CA TYR A 12 8.18 7.21 -1.01
C TYR A 12 7.43 7.20 0.33
N ALA A 13 7.03 6.01 0.79
CA ALA A 13 6.32 5.84 2.06
C ALA A 13 7.16 6.25 3.29
N LEU A 14 8.49 6.18 3.18
CA LEU A 14 9.44 6.65 4.19
C LEU A 14 9.79 8.14 4.05
N LYS A 15 9.88 8.66 2.81
CA LYS A 15 10.24 10.06 2.53
C LYS A 15 9.10 11.03 2.85
N PHE A 16 7.87 10.70 2.45
CA PHE A 16 6.70 11.34 3.05
C PHE A 16 6.65 10.85 4.48
N ALA A 17 6.59 11.78 5.44
CA ALA A 17 6.65 11.46 6.86
C ALA A 17 5.80 10.21 7.10
N ARG A 18 6.43 9.09 7.48
CA ARG A 18 5.79 7.77 7.66
C ARG A 18 4.46 7.85 8.41
N ARG A 19 4.27 8.90 9.22
CA ARG A 19 3.00 9.24 9.87
C ARG A 19 1.87 9.64 8.92
N GLU A 20 2.09 10.47 7.90
CA GLU A 20 1.02 10.99 7.03
C GLU A 20 0.41 9.92 6.12
N VAL A 21 1.25 9.15 5.42
CA VAL A 21 0.79 8.07 4.54
C VAL A 21 0.02 7.02 5.35
N HIS A 22 0.59 6.59 6.48
CA HIS A 22 -0.06 5.59 7.34
C HIS A 22 -1.33 6.15 8.00
N ARG A 23 -1.32 7.40 8.49
CA ARG A 23 -2.51 8.04 9.07
C ARG A 23 -3.64 8.18 8.07
N ASP A 24 -3.33 8.52 6.82
CA ASP A 24 -4.34 8.60 5.77
C ASP A 24 -4.85 7.21 5.36
N ALA A 25 -3.98 6.20 5.32
CA ALA A 25 -4.40 4.82 5.11
C ALA A 25 -5.35 4.35 6.23
N ASP A 26 -5.01 4.63 7.49
CA ASP A 26 -5.83 4.29 8.67
C ASP A 26 -7.18 5.01 8.63
N ARG A 27 -7.21 6.31 8.32
CA ARG A 27 -8.44 7.10 8.14
C ARG A 27 -9.36 6.52 7.06
N LEU A 28 -8.78 5.95 6.00
CA LEU A 28 -9.51 5.33 4.90
C LEU A 28 -9.86 3.86 5.17
N GLY A 29 -9.56 3.37 6.38
CA GLY A 29 -9.91 2.04 6.85
C GLY A 29 -9.00 0.93 6.33
N ALA A 30 -7.74 1.23 6.00
CA ALA A 30 -6.78 0.20 5.63
C ALA A 30 -6.60 -0.82 6.77
N ARG A 31 -6.64 -2.12 6.44
CA ARG A 31 -6.44 -3.20 7.43
C ARG A 31 -4.95 -3.49 7.62
N LEU A 32 -4.51 -3.60 8.87
CA LEU A 32 -3.22 -4.16 9.27
C LEU A 32 -3.16 -5.69 8.99
N PRO A 33 -1.97 -6.29 8.79
CA PRO A 33 -0.64 -5.69 8.78
C PRO A 33 -0.22 -5.28 7.36
N HIS A 34 0.42 -4.11 7.26
CA HIS A 34 1.10 -3.66 6.04
C HIS A 34 2.02 -4.77 5.56
N ARG A 35 1.85 -5.22 4.31
CA ARG A 35 2.74 -6.23 3.72
C ARG A 35 3.82 -5.50 2.95
N MET A 36 5.07 -5.93 3.09
CA MET A 36 6.10 -5.52 2.16
C MET A 36 6.00 -6.39 0.92
N ALA A 37 6.18 -5.81 -0.25
CA ALA A 37 6.27 -6.55 -1.49
C ALA A 37 7.46 -6.04 -2.28
N ARG A 38 8.20 -6.95 -2.91
CA ARG A 38 9.31 -6.61 -3.79
C ARG A 38 8.95 -6.89 -5.24
N LYS A 39 9.29 -5.96 -6.14
CA LYS A 39 9.19 -6.16 -7.58
C LYS A 39 10.40 -5.54 -8.26
N SER A 40 11.10 -6.35 -9.07
CA SER A 40 12.30 -5.92 -9.81
C SER A 40 13.36 -5.24 -8.92
N GLY A 41 13.57 -5.76 -7.71
CA GLY A 41 14.54 -5.23 -6.75
C GLY A 41 14.08 -3.98 -5.97
N ILE A 42 12.86 -3.49 -6.21
CA ILE A 42 12.30 -2.34 -5.49
C ILE A 42 11.30 -2.85 -4.45
N ASP A 43 11.43 -2.35 -3.22
CA ASP A 43 10.53 -2.65 -2.10
C ASP A 43 9.33 -1.68 -2.07
N PHE A 44 8.17 -2.22 -1.72
CA PHE A 44 6.89 -1.53 -1.70
C PHE A 44 6.13 -1.83 -0.40
N CYS A 45 5.51 -0.80 0.17
CA CYS A 45 4.50 -0.94 1.20
C CYS A 45 3.14 -1.22 0.55
N VAL A 46 2.47 -2.29 0.97
CA VAL A 46 1.14 -2.67 0.49
C VAL A 46 0.08 -2.31 1.51
N PHE A 47 -0.89 -1.50 1.08
CA PHE A 47 -2.05 -1.09 1.87
C PHE A 47 -3.30 -1.80 1.36
N SER A 48 -4.13 -2.31 2.28
CA SER A 48 -5.31 -3.10 1.94
C SER A 48 -6.58 -2.39 2.40
N PHE A 49 -7.42 -1.96 1.47
CA PHE A 49 -8.64 -1.20 1.71
C PHE A 49 -9.89 -2.07 1.60
N PRO A 50 -10.96 -1.72 2.34
CA PRO A 50 -12.23 -2.46 2.31
C PRO A 50 -13.04 -2.18 1.03
N THR A 51 -12.79 -1.05 0.36
CA THR A 51 -13.50 -0.63 -0.85
C THR A 51 -12.54 -0.03 -1.88
N GLU A 52 -12.91 -0.13 -3.15
CA GLU A 52 -12.18 0.50 -4.26
C GLU A 52 -12.14 2.02 -4.12
N LYS A 53 -13.24 2.62 -3.65
CA LYS A 53 -13.33 4.07 -3.42
C LYS A 53 -12.27 4.56 -2.42
N CYS A 54 -12.04 3.82 -1.33
CA CYS A 54 -10.98 4.14 -0.37
C CYS A 54 -9.59 4.02 -1.00
N MET A 55 -9.33 2.96 -1.75
CA MET A 55 -8.06 2.78 -2.48
C MET A 55 -7.82 3.92 -3.49
N SER A 56 -8.82 4.27 -4.29
CA SER A 56 -8.74 5.34 -5.28
C SER A 56 -8.53 6.71 -4.64
N ALA A 57 -9.16 6.99 -3.49
CA ALA A 57 -8.94 8.21 -2.72
C ALA A 57 -7.51 8.29 -2.18
N PHE A 58 -6.98 7.18 -1.68
CA PHE A 58 -5.60 7.07 -1.22
C PHE A 58 -4.61 7.28 -2.38
N MET A 59 -4.83 6.60 -3.51
CA MET A 59 -3.99 6.71 -4.70
C MET A 59 -3.98 8.12 -5.29
N ARG A 60 -5.09 8.86 -5.20
CA ARG A 60 -5.13 10.25 -5.67
C ARG A 60 -4.19 11.16 -4.88
N ARG A 61 -3.95 10.86 -3.60
CA ARG A 61 -3.08 11.66 -2.72
C ARG A 61 -1.62 11.23 -2.79
N HIS A 62 -1.39 9.92 -2.72
CA HIS A 62 -0.05 9.35 -2.53
C HIS A 62 0.50 8.66 -3.79
N GLY A 63 -0.34 8.44 -4.80
CA GLY A 63 0.00 7.65 -5.97
C GLY A 63 -0.01 6.15 -5.68
N GLY A 64 1.00 5.45 -6.20
CA GLY A 64 1.10 3.99 -6.11
C GLY A 64 0.40 3.27 -7.27
N LYS A 65 0.41 1.94 -7.21
CA LYS A 65 -0.15 1.08 -8.25
C LYS A 65 -1.07 0.03 -7.63
N PRO A 66 -2.17 -0.37 -8.31
CA PRO A 66 -2.97 -1.50 -7.87
C PRO A 66 -2.07 -2.71 -7.65
N PHE A 67 -2.19 -3.33 -6.49
CA PHE A 67 -1.44 -4.52 -6.13
C PHE A 67 -2.26 -5.73 -6.59
N GLY A 68 -1.87 -6.31 -7.73
CA GLY A 68 -2.54 -7.44 -8.37
C GLY A 68 -1.84 -7.85 -9.66
N ASP A 69 -1.84 -9.16 -9.91
CA ASP A 69 -1.30 -9.96 -11.03
C ASP A 69 0.06 -9.55 -11.61
N GLY A 70 1.10 -10.20 -11.09
CA GLY A 70 2.47 -10.15 -11.58
C GLY A 70 3.45 -10.77 -10.58
N ILE A 71 4.74 -10.87 -10.96
CA ILE A 71 5.86 -11.40 -10.17
C ILE A 71 6.18 -10.46 -8.98
N TRP A 72 5.24 -10.35 -8.03
CA TRP A 72 5.43 -9.66 -6.77
C TRP A 72 5.94 -10.68 -5.76
N GLN A 73 7.15 -10.49 -5.26
CA GLN A 73 7.68 -11.28 -4.15
C GLN A 73 7.05 -10.73 -2.87
N LYS A 74 6.21 -11.54 -2.22
CA LYS A 74 5.53 -11.14 -0.99
C LYS A 74 6.52 -11.27 0.17
N THR A 75 6.96 -10.16 0.71
CA THR A 75 7.82 -10.11 1.89
C THR A 75 6.91 -9.98 3.12
N VAL A 76 6.61 -11.10 3.78
CA VAL A 76 5.95 -11.04 5.08
C VAL A 76 6.99 -10.59 6.09
N VAL A 77 6.91 -9.34 6.52
CA VAL A 77 7.67 -8.87 7.68
C VAL A 77 6.88 -9.35 8.90
N SER A 78 7.46 -10.30 9.63
CA SER A 78 6.98 -10.81 10.91
C SER A 78 7.07 -9.75 12.00
#